data_AF-A0A920RKU4-F1
#
_entry.id   AF-A0A920RKU4-F1
#
_cell.length_a   1.000
_cell.length_b   1.000
_cell.length_c   1.000
_cell.angle_alpha   90.00
_cell.angle_beta   90.00
_cell.angle_gamma   90.00
#
_symmetry.space_group_name_H-M   'P 1'
#
loop_
_entity.id
_entity.type
_entity.pdbx_description
1 polymer ?
#
loop_
_entity_poly.entity_id
_entity_poly.type
_entity_poly.pdbx_seq_one_letter_code
_entity_poly.pdbx_strand_id
1 'polypeptide(L)'
;MHEAAAIKPVVIDEALVDYDSLLLCREQGYSGVALKACKGQTDSLLLAAAAQKFDMFLCVQDLTCPGASFLHSASLAARIPGVQAIEGNGRQYCPGPNRQWAKQYPGMFEITDGTVATAELGGVGLGF
;
A
#
# COMPACT_ATOMS: atom_id res chain seq x y z
N MET A 1 -12.33 16.94 -8.53
CA MET A 1 -11.60 15.76 -9.02
C MET A 1 -12.36 14.97 -10.09
N HIS A 2 -13.70 15.11 -10.18
CA HIS A 2 -14.56 14.43 -11.16
C HIS A 2 -14.02 14.37 -12.60
N GLU A 3 -13.68 15.51 -13.22
CA GLU A 3 -13.18 15.52 -14.61
C GLU A 3 -11.85 14.76 -14.78
N ALA A 4 -10.95 14.83 -13.79
CA ALA A 4 -9.70 14.08 -13.81
C ALA A 4 -9.94 12.57 -13.61
N ALA A 5 -10.85 12.23 -12.70
CA ALA A 5 -11.26 10.86 -12.38
C ALA A 5 -11.92 10.15 -13.57
N ALA A 6 -12.53 10.88 -14.51
CA ALA A 6 -13.06 10.33 -15.75
C ALA A 6 -11.97 9.84 -16.73
N ILE A 7 -10.72 10.29 -16.56
CA ILE A 7 -9.58 9.95 -17.44
C ILE A 7 -8.66 8.92 -16.77
N LYS A 8 -8.35 9.11 -15.49
CA LYS A 8 -7.46 8.24 -14.69
C LYS A 8 -7.90 8.23 -13.22
N PRO A 9 -7.58 7.16 -12.46
CA PRO A 9 -7.81 7.15 -11.02
C PRO A 9 -7.15 8.35 -10.33
N VAL A 10 -7.90 9.04 -9.47
CA VAL A 10 -7.40 10.11 -8.61
C VAL A 10 -7.38 9.59 -7.18
N VAL A 11 -6.18 9.41 -6.65
CA VAL A 11 -5.93 8.68 -5.40
C VAL A 11 -5.88 9.65 -4.22
N ILE A 12 -6.59 9.32 -3.14
CA ILE A 12 -6.54 10.05 -1.88
C ILE A 12 -5.30 9.59 -1.10
N ASP A 13 -4.39 10.53 -0.79
CA ASP A 13 -3.24 10.29 0.09
C ASP A 13 -3.41 11.00 1.45
N GLU A 14 -2.95 12.26 1.59
CA GLU A 14 -2.85 12.90 2.90
C GLU A 14 -4.21 13.08 3.57
N ALA A 15 -5.25 13.30 2.77
CA ALA A 15 -6.62 13.49 3.23
C ALA A 15 -7.29 12.19 3.72
N LEU A 16 -6.73 11.00 3.43
CA LEU A 16 -7.30 9.73 3.85
C LEU A 16 -6.87 9.41 5.30
N VAL A 17 -7.66 9.88 6.27
CA VAL A 17 -7.35 9.75 7.71
C VAL A 17 -8.37 8.89 8.46
N ASP A 18 -9.62 8.82 7.97
CA ASP A 18 -10.71 8.03 8.53
C ASP A 18 -11.82 7.77 7.50
N TYR A 19 -12.89 7.08 7.89
CA TYR A 19 -13.99 6.74 6.98
C TYR A 19 -14.77 7.98 6.49
N ASP A 20 -14.97 8.99 7.34
CA ASP A 20 -15.69 10.21 6.97
C ASP A 20 -14.89 11.01 5.93
N SER A 21 -13.58 11.06 6.07
CA SER A 21 -12.67 11.66 5.09
C SER A 21 -12.72 10.94 3.74
N LEU A 22 -12.85 9.61 3.73
CA LEU A 22 -13.04 8.82 2.51
C LEU A 22 -14.35 9.20 1.81
N LEU A 23 -15.45 9.31 2.56
CA LEU A 23 -16.75 9.71 2.01
C LEU A 23 -16.70 11.11 1.42
N LEU A 24 -16.14 12.07 2.16
CA LEU A 24 -15.97 13.45 1.70
C LEU A 24 -15.11 13.53 0.42
N CYS A 25 -14.00 12.80 0.36
CA CYS A 25 -13.17 12.77 -0.84
C CYS A 25 -13.89 12.16 -2.04
N ARG A 26 -14.72 11.11 -1.83
CA ARG A 26 -15.56 10.58 -2.91
C ARG A 26 -16.53 11.62 -3.44
N GLU A 27 -17.18 12.41 -2.58
CA GLU A 27 -18.06 13.51 -3.00
C GLU A 27 -17.32 14.56 -3.84
N GLN A 28 -16.05 14.82 -3.52
CA GLN A 28 -15.18 15.73 -4.28
C GLN A 28 -14.65 15.12 -5.60
N GLY A 29 -14.93 13.84 -5.84
CA GLY A 29 -14.64 13.11 -7.07
C GLY A 29 -13.32 12.35 -7.08
N TYR A 30 -12.76 12.01 -5.92
CA TYR A 30 -11.65 11.07 -5.84
C TYR A 30 -12.15 9.65 -6.15
N SER A 31 -11.34 8.89 -6.87
CA SER A 31 -11.69 7.56 -7.40
C SER A 31 -10.72 6.45 -6.96
N GLY A 32 -9.74 6.76 -6.12
CA GLY A 32 -8.84 5.77 -5.54
C GLY A 32 -8.37 6.12 -4.13
N VAL A 33 -7.78 5.16 -3.44
CA VAL A 33 -7.24 5.31 -2.08
C VAL A 33 -5.80 4.79 -2.00
N ALA A 34 -4.96 5.52 -1.27
CA ALA A 34 -3.61 5.11 -0.91
C ALA A 34 -3.58 4.56 0.52
N LEU A 35 -3.51 3.25 0.65
CA LEU A 35 -3.39 2.58 1.95
C LEU A 35 -1.94 2.66 2.43
N LYS A 36 -1.72 2.93 3.71
CA LYS A 36 -0.38 3.04 4.29
C LYS A 36 -0.32 2.27 5.59
N ALA A 37 0.41 1.15 5.61
CA ALA A 37 0.58 0.33 6.81
C ALA A 37 1.13 1.16 8.00
N CYS A 38 2.02 2.11 7.72
CA CYS A 38 2.61 3.02 8.69
C CYS A 38 1.66 4.10 9.25
N LYS A 39 0.54 4.39 8.57
CA LYS A 39 -0.52 5.27 9.11
C LYS A 39 -1.46 4.50 10.04
N GLY A 40 -1.57 3.18 9.87
CA GLY A 40 -2.33 2.30 10.75
C GLY A 40 -2.79 1.02 10.03
N GLN A 41 -2.55 -0.13 10.65
CA GLN A 41 -3.02 -1.43 10.14
C GLN A 41 -4.55 -1.50 10.15
N THR A 42 -5.18 -1.15 11.27
CA THR A 42 -6.64 -1.22 11.42
C THR A 42 -7.34 -0.31 10.41
N ASP A 43 -6.90 0.94 10.29
CA ASP A 43 -7.48 1.90 9.35
C ASP A 43 -7.29 1.45 7.91
N SER A 44 -6.11 0.91 7.57
CA SER A 44 -5.87 0.35 6.23
C SER A 44 -6.87 -0.77 5.88
N LEU A 45 -7.21 -1.65 6.83
CA LEU A 45 -8.19 -2.71 6.60
C LEU A 45 -9.61 -2.17 6.44
N LEU A 46 -10.04 -1.24 7.30
CA LEU A 46 -11.39 -0.67 7.27
C LEU A 46 -11.60 0.18 6.00
N LEU A 47 -10.62 1.02 5.66
CA LEU A 47 -10.67 1.88 4.48
C LEU A 47 -10.56 1.09 3.18
N ALA A 48 -9.78 0.00 3.16
CA ALA A 48 -9.76 -0.91 2.02
C ALA A 48 -11.13 -1.54 1.77
N ALA A 49 -11.78 -2.04 2.82
CA ALA A 49 -13.12 -2.63 2.70
C ALA A 49 -14.15 -1.60 2.20
N ALA A 50 -14.08 -0.36 2.69
CA ALA A 50 -14.92 0.73 2.20
C ALA A 50 -14.65 1.06 0.73
N ALA A 51 -13.38 1.21 0.35
CA ALA A 51 -12.98 1.50 -1.03
C ALA A 51 -13.39 0.39 -2.00
N GLN A 52 -13.26 -0.89 -1.61
CA GLN A 52 -13.76 -2.03 -2.38
C GLN A 52 -15.28 -1.95 -2.58
N LYS A 53 -16.03 -1.64 -1.52
CA LYS A 53 -17.49 -1.48 -1.60
C LYS A 53 -17.92 -0.39 -2.59
N PHE A 54 -17.06 0.59 -2.82
CA PHE A 54 -17.31 1.71 -3.74
C PHE A 54 -16.59 1.57 -5.08
N ASP A 55 -16.04 0.39 -5.40
CA ASP A 55 -15.29 0.10 -6.63
C ASP A 55 -14.15 1.10 -6.90
N MET A 56 -13.49 1.57 -5.84
CA MET A 56 -12.39 2.53 -5.95
C MET A 56 -11.08 1.82 -6.30
N PHE A 57 -10.21 2.54 -7.01
CA PHE A 57 -8.83 2.11 -7.22
C PHE A 57 -8.07 1.96 -5.89
N LEU A 58 -7.31 0.89 -5.74
CA LEU A 58 -6.56 0.58 -4.53
C LEU A 58 -5.06 0.50 -4.83
N CYS A 59 -4.26 1.24 -4.07
CA CYS A 59 -2.81 1.03 -4.00
C CYS A 59 -2.34 1.06 -2.55
N VAL A 60 -1.17 0.48 -2.31
CA VAL A 60 -0.43 0.66 -1.07
C VAL A 60 0.70 1.65 -1.32
N GLN A 61 0.84 2.64 -0.46
CA GLN A 61 1.93 3.61 -0.49
C GLN A 61 2.74 3.56 0.81
N ASP A 62 3.96 4.08 0.78
CA ASP A 62 4.82 4.19 1.95
C ASP A 62 5.23 5.64 2.23
N LEU A 63 5.88 5.88 3.38
CA LEU A 63 6.49 7.17 3.74
C LEU A 63 7.99 6.97 3.98
N THR A 64 8.70 6.36 3.03
CA THR A 64 10.08 5.88 3.20
C THR A 64 10.16 4.83 4.32
N CYS A 65 9.60 3.65 4.09
CA CYS A 65 9.52 2.58 5.08
C CYS A 65 10.41 1.39 4.68
N PRO A 66 11.75 1.43 4.85
CA PRO A 66 12.64 0.33 4.48
C PRO A 66 12.61 -0.85 5.47
N GLY A 67 13.29 -1.96 5.12
CA GLY A 67 13.43 -3.13 5.98
C GLY A 67 12.09 -3.77 6.36
N ALA A 68 11.90 -4.04 7.66
CA ALA A 68 10.68 -4.69 8.17
C ALA A 68 9.40 -3.91 7.87
N SER A 69 9.48 -2.57 7.84
CA SER A 69 8.32 -1.73 7.53
C SER A 69 7.88 -1.93 6.07
N PHE A 70 8.80 -2.19 5.14
CA PHE A 70 8.45 -2.53 3.77
C PHE A 70 7.77 -3.90 3.69
N LEU A 71 8.29 -4.89 4.43
CA LEU A 71 7.67 -6.22 4.51
C LEU A 71 6.22 -6.13 5.00
N HIS A 72 5.94 -5.24 5.95
CA HIS A 72 4.59 -4.97 6.41
C HIS A 72 3.70 -4.39 5.29
N SER A 73 4.16 -3.37 4.57
CA SER A 73 3.43 -2.81 3.43
C SER A 73 3.19 -3.85 2.33
N ALA A 74 4.20 -4.66 1.98
CA ALA A 74 4.08 -5.72 0.98
C ALA A 74 3.11 -6.83 1.41
N SER A 75 3.13 -7.21 2.68
CA SER A 75 2.19 -8.16 3.27
C SER A 75 0.75 -7.65 3.24
N LEU A 76 0.54 -6.37 3.55
CA LEU A 76 -0.75 -5.70 3.46
C LEU A 76 -1.27 -5.70 2.02
N ALA A 77 -0.42 -5.28 1.06
CA ALA A 77 -0.75 -5.25 -0.36
C ALA A 77 -1.14 -6.65 -0.90
N ALA A 78 -0.42 -7.68 -0.51
CA ALA A 78 -0.67 -9.06 -0.95
C ALA A 78 -2.00 -9.65 -0.44
N ARG A 79 -2.55 -9.11 0.66
CA ARG A 79 -3.72 -9.67 1.34
C ARG A 79 -5.01 -8.87 1.13
N ILE A 80 -4.93 -7.67 0.57
CA ILE A 80 -6.11 -6.86 0.25
C ILE A 80 -6.47 -7.07 -1.23
N PRO A 81 -7.60 -7.72 -1.53
CA PRO A 81 -8.01 -7.94 -2.92
C PRO A 81 -8.16 -6.62 -3.68
N GLY A 82 -7.74 -6.61 -4.95
CA GLY A 82 -7.89 -5.45 -5.83
C GLY A 82 -6.83 -4.35 -5.66
N VAL A 83 -5.86 -4.51 -4.74
CA VAL A 83 -4.66 -3.66 -4.73
C VAL A 83 -3.91 -3.85 -6.06
N GLN A 84 -3.69 -2.75 -6.78
CA GLN A 84 -3.09 -2.75 -8.12
C GLN A 84 -1.58 -2.56 -8.08
N ALA A 85 -1.05 -1.86 -7.07
CA ALA A 85 0.37 -1.54 -6.96
C ALA A 85 0.77 -1.26 -5.51
N ILE A 86 2.06 -1.39 -5.25
CA ILE A 86 2.72 -1.00 -4.00
C ILE A 86 3.89 -0.05 -4.29
N GLU A 87 3.94 1.07 -3.57
CA GLU A 87 5.12 1.91 -3.46
C GLU A 87 6.07 1.36 -2.40
N GLY A 88 7.38 1.43 -2.67
CA GLY A 88 8.39 1.04 -1.68
C GLY A 88 9.81 1.40 -2.05
N ASN A 89 9.99 2.33 -2.99
CA ASN A 89 11.29 2.74 -3.53
C ASN A 89 12.23 3.29 -2.45
N GLY A 90 11.74 3.66 -1.26
CA GLY A 90 12.58 4.02 -0.11
C GLY A 90 13.69 3.00 0.19
N ARG A 91 13.46 1.71 -0.08
CA ARG A 91 14.47 0.64 0.04
C ARG A 91 15.71 0.87 -0.84
N GLN A 92 15.59 1.55 -1.98
CA GLN A 92 16.68 1.83 -2.91
C GLN A 92 17.55 3.00 -2.43
N TYR A 93 16.94 3.99 -1.77
CA TYR A 93 17.61 5.20 -1.30
C TYR A 93 18.11 5.09 0.15
N CYS A 94 17.52 4.19 0.94
CA CYS A 94 17.91 3.90 2.32
C CYS A 94 18.19 2.40 2.51
N PRO A 95 19.28 1.84 1.94
CA PRO A 95 19.51 0.39 1.92
C PRO A 95 19.97 -0.19 3.27
N GLY A 96 20.41 0.65 4.21
CA GLY A 96 20.98 0.22 5.48
C GLY A 96 20.08 -0.75 6.27
N PRO A 97 18.80 -0.37 6.53
CA PRO A 97 17.83 -1.22 7.23
C PRO A 97 17.44 -2.52 6.50
N ASN A 98 17.59 -2.58 5.17
CA ASN A 98 17.22 -3.78 4.41
C ASN A 98 18.17 -4.96 4.67
N ARG A 99 19.43 -4.68 5.04
CA ARG A 99 20.48 -5.71 5.15
C ARG A 99 20.15 -6.85 6.09
N GLN A 100 19.41 -6.57 7.17
CA GLN A 100 18.97 -7.58 8.13
C GLN A 100 17.97 -8.57 7.50
N TRP A 101 17.16 -8.11 6.55
CA TRP A 101 16.03 -8.84 5.99
C TRP A 101 16.32 -9.44 4.62
N ALA A 102 17.25 -8.84 3.86
CA ALA A 102 17.58 -9.22 2.49
C ALA A 102 17.98 -10.70 2.32
N LYS A 103 18.62 -11.31 3.33
CA LYS A 103 18.97 -12.74 3.29
C LYS A 103 17.78 -13.66 3.48
N GLN A 104 16.79 -13.25 4.26
CA GLN A 104 15.62 -14.06 4.59
C GLN A 104 14.53 -13.89 3.53
N TYR A 105 14.41 -12.68 2.98
CA TYR A 105 13.38 -12.30 2.02
C TYR A 105 14.00 -11.67 0.76
N PRO A 106 14.86 -12.39 0.02
CA PRO A 106 15.59 -11.82 -1.12
C PRO A 106 14.67 -11.23 -2.18
N GLY A 107 13.52 -11.85 -2.47
CA GLY A 107 12.56 -11.35 -3.44
C GLY A 107 11.82 -10.08 -3.02
N MET A 108 12.01 -9.60 -1.79
CA MET A 108 11.53 -8.28 -1.31
C MET A 108 12.54 -7.15 -1.54
N PHE A 109 13.83 -7.47 -1.70
CA PHE A 109 14.90 -6.47 -1.71
C PHE A 109 15.76 -6.51 -2.98
N GLU A 110 15.83 -7.64 -3.68
CA GLU A 110 16.51 -7.80 -4.97
C GLU A 110 15.49 -7.76 -6.11
N ILE A 111 15.15 -6.55 -6.53
CA ILE A 111 14.00 -6.33 -7.43
C ILE A 111 14.44 -6.34 -8.89
N THR A 112 13.81 -7.23 -9.64
CA THR A 112 13.88 -7.28 -11.10
C THR A 112 12.49 -7.04 -11.68
N ASP A 113 12.40 -6.30 -12.78
CA ASP A 113 11.15 -6.07 -13.52
C ASP A 113 10.00 -5.48 -12.66
N GLY A 114 10.36 -4.61 -11.70
CA GLY A 114 9.38 -3.91 -10.87
C GLY A 114 8.54 -4.79 -9.93
N THR A 115 8.90 -6.07 -9.76
CA THR A 115 8.08 -7.06 -9.04
C THR A 115 8.70 -7.44 -7.69
N VAL A 116 7.85 -7.60 -6.67
CA VAL A 116 8.21 -8.10 -5.34
C VAL A 116 7.60 -9.49 -5.14
N ALA A 117 8.38 -10.45 -4.62
CA ALA A 117 7.94 -11.84 -4.44
C ALA A 117 7.11 -12.06 -3.15
N THR A 118 5.88 -11.51 -3.08
CA THR A 118 5.08 -11.51 -1.83
C THR A 118 4.75 -12.89 -1.27
N ALA A 119 4.90 -13.95 -2.07
CA ALA A 119 4.81 -15.34 -1.63
C ALA A 119 5.84 -15.72 -0.55
N GLU A 120 6.95 -14.99 -0.43
CA GLU A 120 7.92 -15.16 0.65
C GLU A 120 7.34 -14.74 2.03
N LEU A 121 6.27 -13.94 2.06
CA LEU A 121 5.62 -13.43 3.27
C LEU A 121 4.44 -14.31 3.69
N GLY A 122 4.66 -15.62 3.79
CA GLY A 122 3.63 -16.64 4.00
C GLY A 122 3.40 -17.08 5.47
N GLY A 123 4.11 -16.51 6.43
CA GLY A 123 4.01 -16.89 7.85
C GLY A 123 2.69 -16.49 8.53
N VAL A 124 2.56 -16.86 9.82
CA VAL A 124 1.43 -16.44 10.67
C VAL A 124 1.51 -14.93 10.95
N GLY A 125 0.36 -14.27 11.11
CA GLY A 125 0.30 -12.84 11.42
C GLY A 125 0.61 -11.97 10.20
N LEU A 126 1.62 -11.10 10.33
CA LEU A 126 2.05 -10.23 9.23
C LEU A 126 2.87 -10.98 8.17
N GLY A 127 3.22 -12.24 8.38
CA GLY A 127 3.79 -13.11 7.36
C GLY A 127 5.32 -13.19 7.32
N PHE A 128 6.04 -12.51 8.22
CA PHE A 128 7.51 -12.48 8.26
C PHE A 128 8.08 -12.36 9.68
#